data_AF-A0A0D7Q836-F1
#
_entry.id   AF-A0A0D7Q836-F1
#
_cell.length_a   1.000
_cell.length_b   1.000
_cell.length_c   1.000
_cell.angle_alpha   90.00
_cell.angle_beta   90.00
_cell.angle_gamma   90.00
#
_symmetry.space_group_name_H-M   'P 1'
#
loop_
_entity.id
_entity.type
_entity.pdbx_description
1 polymer ?
#
loop_
_entity_poly.entity_id
_entity_poly.type
_entity_poly.pdbx_seq_one_letter_code
_entity_poly.pdbx_strand_id
1 'polypeptide(L)'
;MMAHVTGQSRYQTTLFPEVLDEVVGRDDPVRVIDAFVDTLALAELGFSKAAAEELGRPPYAPGDLLKLYIYGYLHRVRASRR
;
A
#
# COMPACT_ATOMS: atom_id res chain seq x y z
N MET A 1 14.06 -0.95 16.19
CA MET A 1 12.76 -0.61 15.60
C MET A 1 12.60 -1.50 14.38
N MET A 2 11.82 -2.57 14.50
CA MET A 2 11.66 -3.54 13.42
C MET A 2 10.59 -3.00 12.47
N ALA A 3 11.03 -2.56 11.29
CA ALA A 3 10.16 -1.95 10.31
C ALA A 3 9.64 -3.03 9.34
N HIS A 4 8.37 -2.94 8.98
CA HIS A 4 7.85 -3.61 7.79
C HIS A 4 8.68 -3.21 6.56
N VAL A 5 8.65 -4.04 5.53
CA VAL A 5 9.25 -3.70 4.23
C VAL A 5 8.64 -2.40 3.74
N THR A 6 9.49 -1.38 3.54
CA THR A 6 9.07 -0.09 3.00
C THR A 6 9.28 -0.08 1.49
N GLY A 7 8.23 0.24 0.74
CA GLY A 7 8.30 0.41 -0.70
C GLY A 7 8.95 1.74 -1.11
N GLN A 8 9.16 1.92 -2.41
CA GLN A 8 9.52 3.22 -2.97
C GLN A 8 8.30 4.15 -2.96
N SER A 9 8.52 5.42 -2.62
CA SER A 9 7.45 6.42 -2.66
C SER A 9 7.02 6.68 -4.09
N ARG A 10 5.71 6.82 -4.33
CA ARG A 10 5.18 7.27 -5.63
C ARG A 10 5.66 8.67 -6.02
N TYR A 11 6.17 9.44 -5.05
CA TYR A 11 6.74 10.78 -5.24
C TYR A 11 8.25 10.74 -5.45
N GLN A 12 8.88 9.56 -5.42
CA GLN A 12 10.30 9.41 -5.69
C GLN A 12 10.56 9.60 -7.18
N THR A 13 11.60 10.37 -7.50
CA THR A 13 12.03 10.59 -8.88
C THR A 13 12.52 9.29 -9.53
N THR A 14 12.06 9.02 -10.75
CA THR A 14 12.48 7.91 -11.60
C THR A 14 13.03 8.41 -12.94
N LEU A 15 13.53 7.51 -13.80
CA LEU A 15 14.09 7.91 -15.09
C LEU A 15 12.99 8.30 -16.10
N PHE A 16 11.92 7.50 -16.18
CA PHE A 16 10.71 7.77 -16.96
C PHE A 16 9.53 7.01 -16.34
N PRO A 17 8.42 7.66 -15.93
CA PRO A 17 8.18 9.12 -15.81
C PRO A 17 9.14 9.80 -14.83
N GLU A 18 9.10 11.14 -14.72
CA GLU A 18 9.93 11.86 -13.74
C GLU A 18 9.50 11.46 -12.33
N VAL A 19 8.20 11.36 -12.08
CA VAL A 19 7.64 10.82 -10.82
C VAL A 19 6.44 9.92 -11.12
N LEU A 20 6.31 8.79 -10.41
CA LEU A 20 5.20 7.85 -10.64
C LEU A 20 3.82 8.48 -10.43
N ASP A 21 3.67 9.43 -9.49
CA ASP A 21 2.40 10.13 -9.27
C ASP A 21 1.94 10.97 -10.48
N GLU A 22 2.82 11.34 -11.41
CA GLU A 22 2.47 12.14 -12.60
C GLU A 22 1.58 11.39 -13.58
N VAL A 23 1.68 10.07 -13.61
CA VAL A 23 0.83 9.22 -14.45
C VAL A 23 -0.45 8.79 -13.74
N VAL A 24 -0.64 9.18 -12.48
CA VAL A 24 -1.86 8.90 -11.70
C VAL A 24 -2.84 10.05 -11.88
N GLY A 25 -3.98 9.78 -12.51
CA GLY A 25 -5.03 10.78 -12.72
C GLY A 25 -5.52 11.42 -11.41
N ARG A 26 -5.96 12.67 -11.45
CA ARG A 26 -6.50 13.38 -10.27
C ARG A 26 -7.71 12.68 -9.65
N ASP A 27 -8.52 12.04 -10.48
CA ASP A 27 -9.75 11.33 -10.06
C ASP A 27 -9.52 9.82 -9.94
N ASP A 28 -8.26 9.38 -9.95
CA ASP A 28 -7.93 7.96 -9.79
C ASP A 28 -8.31 7.46 -8.38
N PRO A 29 -8.99 6.30 -8.26
CA PRO A 29 -9.42 5.77 -6.98
C PRO A 29 -8.28 5.51 -5.99
N VAL A 30 -7.04 5.34 -6.45
CA VAL A 30 -5.88 5.14 -5.56
C VAL A 30 -5.74 6.27 -4.54
N ARG A 31 -6.13 7.50 -4.91
CA ARG A 31 -6.04 8.68 -4.03
C ARG A 31 -7.01 8.57 -2.85
N VAL A 32 -8.23 8.08 -3.10
CA VAL A 32 -9.22 7.83 -2.04
C VAL A 32 -8.80 6.62 -1.20
N ILE A 33 -8.25 5.59 -1.82
CA ILE A 33 -7.76 4.40 -1.12
C ILE A 33 -6.63 4.77 -0.14
N ASP A 34 -5.66 5.60 -0.57
CA ASP A 34 -4.61 6.10 0.31
C ASP A 34 -5.17 6.91 1.47
N ALA A 35 -5.95 7.95 1.16
CA ALA A 35 -6.54 8.81 2.18
C ALA A 35 -7.40 8.04 3.19
N PHE A 36 -8.12 7.01 2.74
CA PHE A 36 -8.89 6.15 3.61
C PHE A 36 -7.99 5.27 4.49
N VAL A 37 -7.10 4.47 3.89
CA VAL A 37 -6.31 3.48 4.63
C VAL A 37 -5.31 4.15 5.58
N ASP A 38 -4.73 5.29 5.20
CA ASP A 38 -3.73 6.01 6.02
C ASP A 38 -4.34 6.61 7.29
N THR A 39 -5.68 6.73 7.37
CA THR A 39 -6.38 7.21 8.58
C THR A 39 -6.78 6.09 9.54
N LEU A 40 -6.59 4.81 9.17
CA LEU A 40 -7.03 3.67 9.96
C LEU A 40 -6.01 3.29 11.04
N ALA A 41 -6.48 3.14 12.28
CA ALA A 41 -5.72 2.52 13.37
C ALA A 41 -5.74 0.99 13.21
N LEU A 42 -4.93 0.43 12.30
CA LEU A 42 -4.96 -1.00 11.95
C LEU A 42 -4.75 -1.95 13.14
N ALA A 43 -3.95 -1.55 14.13
CA ALA A 43 -3.76 -2.33 15.35
C ALA A 43 -5.06 -2.44 16.16
N GLU A 44 -5.80 -1.33 16.30
CA GLU A 44 -7.08 -1.29 17.02
C GLU A 44 -8.20 -2.01 16.27
N LEU A 45 -8.11 -2.04 14.93
CA LEU A 45 -9.01 -2.80 14.07
C LEU A 45 -8.74 -4.31 14.07
N GLY A 46 -7.74 -4.79 14.83
CA GLY A 46 -7.47 -6.21 15.02
C GLY A 46 -6.59 -6.84 13.93
N PHE A 47 -5.83 -6.05 13.17
CA PHE A 47 -4.86 -6.62 12.23
C PHE A 47 -3.71 -7.31 13.00
N SER A 48 -3.64 -8.63 12.89
CA SER A 48 -2.68 -9.48 13.63
C SER A 48 -1.20 -9.21 13.32
N LYS A 49 -0.91 -8.51 12.22
CA LYS A 49 0.44 -8.15 11.77
C LYS A 49 0.67 -6.63 11.72
N ALA A 50 -0.11 -5.88 12.50
CA ALA A 50 0.06 -4.44 12.68
C ALA A 50 1.45 -4.09 13.26
N ALA A 51 2.00 -4.94 14.12
CA ALA A 51 3.40 -4.90 14.52
C ALA A 51 4.20 -5.96 13.76
N ALA A 52 5.40 -5.61 13.31
CA ALA A 52 6.33 -6.56 12.72
C ALA A 52 6.95 -7.45 13.81
N GLU A 53 7.20 -8.72 13.47
CA GLU A 53 7.93 -9.64 14.34
C GLU A 53 9.39 -9.19 14.51
N GLU A 54 10.00 -9.54 15.66
CA GLU A 54 11.37 -9.12 15.96
C GLU A 54 12.44 -9.88 15.15
N LEU A 55 12.15 -11.14 14.83
CA LEU A 55 13.08 -12.06 14.19
C LEU A 55 12.53 -12.55 12.85
N GLY A 56 13.44 -12.74 11.89
CA GLY A 56 13.15 -13.27 10.57
C GLY A 56 13.05 -12.18 9.50
N ARG A 57 12.43 -12.54 8.37
CA ARG A 57 12.25 -11.61 7.24
C ARG A 57 11.16 -10.59 7.58
N PRO A 58 11.42 -9.28 7.45
CA PRO A 58 10.39 -8.27 7.66
C PRO A 58 9.15 -8.54 6.78
N PRO A 59 7.93 -8.51 7.34
CA PRO A 59 6.70 -8.62 6.57
C PRO A 59 6.39 -7.32 5.82
N TYR A 60 5.49 -7.39 4.84
CA TYR A 60 4.91 -6.18 4.24
C TYR A 60 3.98 -5.47 5.22
N ALA A 61 3.87 -4.14 5.10
CA ALA A 61 2.97 -3.37 5.94
C ALA A 61 1.50 -3.76 5.65
N PRO A 62 0.68 -3.99 6.70
CA PRO A 62 -0.72 -4.38 6.50
C PRO A 62 -1.55 -3.30 5.79
N GLY A 63 -1.18 -2.02 5.94
CA GLY A 63 -1.80 -0.91 5.20
C GLY A 63 -1.60 -1.05 3.70
N ASP A 64 -0.37 -1.31 3.24
CA ASP A 64 -0.08 -1.51 1.82
C ASP A 64 -0.83 -2.70 1.24
N LEU A 65 -0.90 -3.81 1.99
CA LEU A 65 -1.67 -4.99 1.59
C LEU A 65 -3.18 -4.69 1.51
N LEU A 66 -3.71 -3.90 2.43
CA LEU A 66 -5.12 -3.49 2.43
C LEU A 66 -5.42 -2.57 1.23
N LYS A 67 -4.56 -1.60 0.94
CA LYS A 67 -4.67 -0.73 -0.25
C LYS A 67 -4.73 -1.57 -1.52
N LEU A 68 -3.83 -2.54 -1.65
CA LEU A 68 -3.80 -3.46 -2.80
C LEU A 68 -5.09 -4.31 -2.88
N TYR A 69 -5.58 -4.82 -1.75
CA TYR A 69 -6.81 -5.61 -1.70
C TYR A 69 -8.03 -4.79 -2.16
N ILE A 70 -8.18 -3.56 -1.64
CA ILE A 70 -9.29 -2.67 -2.01
C ILE A 70 -9.21 -2.30 -3.50
N TYR A 71 -8.02 -1.96 -3.98
CA TYR A 71 -7.81 -1.66 -5.40
C TYR A 71 -8.19 -2.85 -6.30
N GLY A 72 -7.68 -4.04 -5.98
CA GLY A 72 -8.00 -5.26 -6.73
C GLY A 72 -9.50 -5.57 -6.72
N TYR A 73 -10.16 -5.39 -5.57
CA TYR A 73 -11.60 -5.56 -5.43
C TYR A 73 -12.38 -4.56 -6.32
N LEU A 74 -12.04 -3.27 -6.25
CA LEU A 74 -12.69 -2.21 -7.03
C LEU A 74 -12.60 -2.45 -8.54
N HIS A 75 -11.43 -2.90 -9.01
CA HIS A 75 -11.17 -3.20 -10.41
C HIS A 75 -11.57 -4.62 -10.83
N ARG A 76 -12.21 -5.41 -9.94
CA ARG A 76 -12.61 -6.81 -10.17
C ARG A 76 -11.46 -7.70 -10.64
N VAL A 77 -10.23 -7.39 -10.21
CA VAL A 77 -9.02 -8.15 -10.52
C VAL A 77 -8.97 -9.37 -9.61
N ARG A 78 -9.32 -10.55 -10.15
CA ARG A 78 -9.37 -11.81 -9.40
C ARG A 78 -8.03 -12.53 -9.26
N ALA A 79 -7.04 -12.16 -10.08
CA ALA A 79 -5.71 -12.77 -10.06
C ALA A 79 -4.67 -11.77 -10.52
N SER A 80 -3.52 -11.76 -9.85
CA SER A 80 -2.34 -10.98 -10.26
C SER A 80 -1.58 -11.57 -11.46
N ARG A 81 -2.06 -12.71 -11.99
CA ARG A 81 -1.38 -13.54 -13.00
C ARG A 81 -1.84 -13.28 -14.44
N ARG A 82 -2.69 -12.28 -14.66
CA ARG A 82 -3.12 -11.85 -16.00
C ARG A 82 -2.27 -10.68 -16.46
#